data_AF-A0A963TBJ8-F1
#
_entry.id   AF-A0A963TBJ8-F1
#
_cell.length_a   1.000
_cell.length_b   1.000
_cell.length_c   1.000
_cell.angle_alpha   90.00
_cell.angle_beta   90.00
_cell.angle_gamma   90.00
#
_symmetry.space_group_name_H-M   'P 1'
#
loop_
_entity.id
_entity.type
_entity.pdbx_description
1 polymer ?
#
loop_
_entity_poly.entity_id
_entity_poly.type
_entity_poly.pdbx_seq_one_letter_code
_entity_poly.pdbx_strand_id
1 'polypeptide(L)'
;MTVNREDPAPDLGAPGRRLRRSLPKWLRRFIESYDRFTDGDPPEDAKDFSAHHTAGKAALAHLEQLIRLARDLGSGPPPAEATTPDDPVARARAALAARRPIEDDIEPDDRNDTP
;
A
#
# COMPACT_ATOMS: atom_id res chain seq x y z
N MET A 1 40.38 -5.96 9.99
CA MET A 1 39.78 -5.60 8.68
C MET A 1 38.77 -6.70 8.36
N THR A 2 37.54 -6.57 8.86
CA THR A 2 36.52 -7.62 8.79
C THR A 2 35.82 -7.48 7.44
N VAL A 3 36.05 -8.44 6.56
CA VAL A 3 35.38 -8.51 5.26
C VAL A 3 33.88 -8.71 5.48
N ASN A 4 33.07 -7.74 5.05
CA ASN A 4 31.63 -7.91 4.92
C ASN A 4 31.40 -9.01 3.88
N ARG A 5 31.07 -10.22 4.34
CA ARG A 5 30.55 -11.28 3.49
C ARG A 5 29.14 -10.84 3.10
N GLU A 6 29.03 -10.17 1.95
CA GLU A 6 27.76 -9.99 1.27
C GLU A 6 27.22 -11.40 0.97
N ASP A 7 26.27 -11.85 1.78
CA ASP A 7 25.62 -13.14 1.57
C ASP A 7 24.89 -13.06 0.23
N PRO A 8 25.28 -13.84 -0.79
CA PRO A 8 24.61 -13.76 -2.09
C PRO A 8 23.16 -14.17 -1.88
N ALA A 9 22.24 -13.26 -2.22
CA ALA A 9 20.81 -13.48 -2.09
C ALA A 9 20.44 -14.89 -2.57
N PRO A 10 19.58 -15.63 -1.83
CA PRO A 10 19.31 -17.03 -2.12
C PRO A 10 18.92 -17.20 -3.59
N ASP A 11 19.62 -18.09 -4.31
CA ASP A 11 19.21 -18.46 -5.66
C ASP A 11 17.90 -19.24 -5.57
N LEU A 12 16.79 -18.50 -5.64
CA LEU A 12 15.43 -19.02 -5.65
C LEU A 12 15.11 -19.85 -6.92
N GLY A 13 16.11 -20.13 -7.76
CA GLY A 13 16.02 -21.06 -8.88
C GLY A 13 14.99 -20.64 -9.94
N ALA A 14 14.35 -21.63 -10.55
CA ALA A 14 13.30 -21.39 -11.56
C ALA A 14 12.09 -20.59 -11.03
N PRO A 15 11.61 -20.80 -9.78
CA PRO A 15 10.60 -19.94 -9.17
C PRO A 15 11.01 -18.47 -9.08
N GLY A 16 12.24 -18.19 -8.61
CA GLY A 16 12.78 -16.83 -8.52
C GLY A 16 12.85 -16.12 -9.88
N ARG A 17 13.25 -16.84 -10.93
CA ARG A 17 13.29 -16.31 -12.31
C ARG A 17 11.90 -16.01 -12.87
N ARG A 18 10.91 -16.87 -12.61
CA ARG A 18 9.50 -16.60 -13.02
C ARG A 18 8.93 -15.40 -12.28
N LEU A 19 9.22 -15.30 -10.98
CA LEU A 19 8.80 -14.18 -10.14
C LEU A 19 9.41 -12.87 -10.65
N ARG A 20 10.74 -12.81 -10.81
CA ARG A 20 11.47 -11.66 -11.40
C ARG A 20 10.88 -11.18 -12.73
N ARG A 21 10.52 -12.12 -13.62
CA ARG A 21 9.95 -11.79 -14.94
C ARG A 21 8.52 -11.26 -14.85
N SER A 22 7.73 -11.75 -13.89
CA SER A 22 6.30 -11.43 -13.78
C SER A 22 6.04 -10.19 -12.93
N LEU A 23 6.94 -9.89 -12.00
CA LEU A 23 6.76 -8.85 -10.99
C LEU A 23 6.54 -7.44 -11.56
N PRO A 24 7.27 -6.95 -12.59
CA PRO A 24 7.00 -5.64 -13.17
C PRO A 24 5.59 -5.52 -13.75
N LYS A 25 5.09 -6.60 -14.38
CA LYS A 25 3.73 -6.66 -14.91
C LYS A 25 2.69 -6.62 -13.78
N TRP A 26 2.93 -7.36 -12.69
CA TRP A 26 2.02 -7.36 -11.54
C TRP A 26 1.98 -6.03 -10.81
N LEU A 27 3.14 -5.39 -10.59
CA LEU A 27 3.23 -4.05 -10.00
C LEU A 27 2.43 -3.03 -10.81
N ARG A 28 2.60 -3.00 -12.14
CA ARG A 28 1.80 -2.12 -13.02
C ARG A 28 0.30 -2.39 -12.91
N ARG A 29 -0.12 -3.65 -12.99
CA ARG A 29 -1.55 -4.00 -12.89
C ARG A 29 -2.13 -3.66 -11.52
N PHE A 30 -1.33 -3.82 -10.47
CA PHE A 30 -1.73 -3.46 -9.11
C PHE A 30 -1.97 -1.95 -9.02
N ILE A 31 -1.03 -1.11 -9.47
CA ILE A 31 -1.16 0.35 -9.45
C ILE A 31 -2.40 0.78 -10.24
N GLU A 32 -2.58 0.28 -11.46
CA GLU A 32 -3.75 0.60 -12.29
C GLU A 32 -5.08 0.18 -11.64
N SER A 33 -5.10 -0.96 -10.92
CA SER A 33 -6.29 -1.42 -10.22
C SER A 33 -6.56 -0.61 -8.95
N TYR A 34 -5.49 -0.21 -8.25
CA TYR A 34 -5.58 0.64 -7.06
C TYR A 34 -6.07 2.03 -7.42
N ASP A 35 -5.52 2.64 -8.48
CA ASP A 35 -5.98 3.94 -8.98
C ASP A 35 -7.48 3.87 -9.29
N ARG A 36 -7.93 2.88 -10.07
CA ARG A 36 -9.37 2.66 -10.35
C ARG A 36 -10.22 2.46 -9.09
N PHE A 37 -9.69 1.77 -8.08
CA PHE A 37 -10.38 1.58 -6.81
C PHE A 37 -10.55 2.90 -6.06
N THR A 38 -9.60 3.83 -6.18
CA THR A 38 -9.60 5.13 -5.48
C THR A 38 -10.16 6.30 -6.27
N ASP A 39 -10.33 6.17 -7.59
CA ASP A 39 -10.73 7.25 -8.51
C ASP A 39 -12.18 7.73 -8.28
N GLY A 40 -13.00 6.93 -7.62
CA GLY A 40 -14.37 7.29 -7.27
C GLY A 40 -14.48 8.14 -6.00
N ASP A 41 -15.64 8.75 -5.83
CA ASP A 41 -16.03 9.35 -4.55
C ASP A 41 -16.11 8.25 -3.48
N PRO A 42 -15.55 8.50 -2.28
CA PRO A 42 -15.64 7.55 -1.19
C PRO A 42 -17.11 7.36 -0.79
N PRO A 43 -17.48 6.19 -0.26
CA PRO A 43 -18.83 5.96 0.25
C PRO A 43 -19.21 6.99 1.32
N GLU A 44 -20.44 7.48 1.30
CA GLU A 44 -20.97 8.44 2.27
C GLU A 44 -21.30 7.78 3.61
N ASP A 45 -21.78 6.53 3.57
CA ASP A 45 -22.07 5.74 4.76
C ASP A 45 -20.79 5.40 5.53
N ALA A 46 -20.78 5.64 6.83
CA ALA A 46 -19.61 5.48 7.68
C ALA A 46 -19.07 4.03 7.71
N LYS A 47 -19.95 3.03 7.66
CA LYS A 47 -19.56 1.61 7.65
C LYS A 47 -18.91 1.26 6.31
N ASP A 48 -19.51 1.70 5.22
CA ASP A 48 -18.98 1.46 3.88
C ASP A 48 -17.67 2.24 3.65
N PHE A 49 -17.55 3.46 4.19
CA PHE A 49 -16.31 4.23 4.19
C PHE A 49 -15.19 3.50 4.94
N SER A 50 -15.49 3.00 6.15
CA SER A 50 -14.52 2.25 6.96
C SER A 50 -14.05 0.97 6.26
N ALA A 51 -14.97 0.24 5.63
CA ALA A 51 -14.66 -0.94 4.83
C ALA A 51 -13.78 -0.59 3.61
N HIS A 52 -14.14 0.47 2.87
CA HIS A 52 -13.40 0.96 1.72
C HIS A 52 -11.98 1.41 2.11
N HIS A 53 -11.85 2.19 3.18
CA HIS A 53 -10.57 2.66 3.69
C HIS A 53 -9.67 1.50 4.18
N THR A 54 -10.25 0.51 4.86
CA THR A 54 -9.54 -0.69 5.30
C THR A 54 -9.03 -1.52 4.12
N ALA A 55 -9.86 -1.69 3.08
CA ALA A 55 -9.46 -2.34 1.84
C ALA A 55 -8.30 -1.59 1.15
N GLY A 56 -8.36 -0.25 1.12
CA GLY A 56 -7.29 0.59 0.59
C GLY A 56 -5.97 0.43 1.35
N LYS A 57 -6.02 0.39 2.69
CA LYS A 57 -4.83 0.15 3.53
C LYS A 57 -4.22 -1.23 3.28
N ALA A 58 -5.05 -2.28 3.19
CA ALA A 58 -4.60 -3.64 2.92
C ALA A 58 -3.93 -3.75 1.54
N ALA A 59 -4.50 -3.10 0.52
CA ALA A 59 -3.92 -3.02 -0.81
C ALA A 59 -2.51 -2.40 -0.76
N LEU A 60 -2.33 -1.25 -0.09
CA LEU A 60 -1.01 -0.62 0.04
C LEU A 60 0.02 -1.47 0.79
N ALA A 61 -0.42 -2.23 1.80
CA ALA A 61 0.47 -3.18 2.48
C ALA A 61 0.97 -4.27 1.50
N HIS A 62 0.11 -4.78 0.63
CA HIS A 62 0.52 -5.74 -0.40
C HIS A 62 1.46 -5.13 -1.45
N LEU A 63 1.24 -3.88 -1.84
CA LEU A 63 2.16 -3.16 -2.73
C LEU A 63 3.55 -3.04 -2.11
N GLU A 64 3.63 -2.70 -0.82
CA GLU A 64 4.90 -2.63 -0.10
C GLU A 64 5.62 -3.99 -0.09
N GLN A 65 4.88 -5.08 0.13
CA GLN A 65 5.44 -6.43 0.06
C GLN A 65 5.98 -6.76 -1.34
N LEU A 66 5.26 -6.39 -2.41
CA LEU A 66 5.71 -6.59 -3.78
C LEU A 66 6.96 -5.78 -4.12
N ILE A 67 7.07 -4.54 -3.62
CA ILE A 67 8.26 -3.68 -3.79
C ILE A 67 9.45 -4.27 -3.05
N ARG A 68 9.26 -4.74 -1.81
CA ARG A 68 10.32 -5.42 -1.05
C ARG A 68 10.82 -6.65 -1.79
N LEU A 69 9.91 -7.50 -2.26
CA LEU A 69 10.26 -8.65 -3.11
C LEU A 69 10.99 -8.22 -4.39
N ALA A 70 10.59 -7.11 -5.02
CA ALA A 70 11.27 -6.60 -6.22
C ALA A 70 12.70 -6.18 -5.94
N ARG A 71 12.94 -5.52 -4.80
CA ARG A 71 14.27 -5.11 -4.34
C ARG A 71 15.13 -6.33 -4.04
N ASP A 72 14.60 -7.27 -3.27
CA ASP A 72 15.35 -8.47 -2.88
C ASP A 72 15.67 -9.37 -4.07
N LEU A 73 14.80 -9.36 -5.10
CA LEU A 73 15.02 -10.09 -6.34
C LEU A 73 15.88 -9.32 -7.36
N GLY A 74 15.94 -7.99 -7.28
CA GLY A 74 16.72 -7.13 -8.16
C GLY A 74 18.14 -6.84 -7.66
N SER A 75 18.40 -7.03 -6.36
CA SER A 75 19.71 -6.76 -5.76
C SER A 75 20.72 -7.89 -6.02
N GLY A 76 21.59 -7.69 -7.02
CA GLY A 76 23.02 -7.60 -6.72
C GLY A 76 23.31 -6.29 -5.96
N PRO A 77 24.49 -6.06 -5.36
CA PRO A 77 24.71 -4.99 -4.39
C PRO A 77 24.15 -3.64 -4.88
N PRO A 78 23.39 -2.92 -4.04
CA PRO A 78 22.75 -1.68 -4.46
C PRO A 78 23.83 -0.63 -4.80
N PRO A 79 23.65 0.22 -5.83
CA PRO A 79 24.34 1.50 -5.81
C PRO A 79 23.90 2.23 -4.53
N ALA A 80 24.88 2.56 -3.70
CA ALA A 80 24.66 3.36 -2.52
C ALA A 80 23.90 4.63 -2.93
N GLU A 81 22.81 4.92 -2.21
CA GLU A 81 22.01 6.13 -2.32
C GLU A 81 21.04 6.21 -3.52
N ALA A 82 19.85 5.66 -3.32
CA ALA A 82 18.65 6.16 -4.00
C ALA A 82 17.53 6.28 -2.97
N THR A 83 17.67 7.25 -2.06
CA THR A 83 16.55 7.82 -1.32
C THR A 83 15.79 8.70 -2.30
N THR A 84 14.94 8.12 -3.15
CA THR A 84 14.07 8.92 -4.02
C THR A 84 12.99 9.58 -3.17
N PRO A 85 12.78 10.91 -3.29
CA PRO A 85 11.76 11.66 -2.54
C PRO A 85 10.31 11.33 -2.92
N ASP A 86 10.08 10.48 -3.92
CA ASP A 86 8.77 10.12 -4.44
C ASP A 86 8.49 8.63 -4.16
N ASP A 87 8.35 8.28 -2.87
CA ASP A 87 7.84 6.95 -2.48
C ASP A 87 6.33 6.91 -2.76
N PRO A 88 5.88 6.18 -3.81
CA PRO A 88 4.48 6.15 -4.19
C PRO A 88 3.59 5.54 -3.10
N VAL A 89 4.13 4.65 -2.25
CA VAL A 89 3.40 4.03 -1.14
C VAL A 89 3.18 5.06 -0.03
N ALA A 90 4.20 5.85 0.30
CA ALA A 90 4.09 6.93 1.28
C ALA A 90 3.05 7.97 0.82
N ARG A 91 3.08 8.36 -0.46
CA ARG A 91 2.10 9.27 -1.06
C ARG A 91 0.67 8.73 -0.98
N ALA A 92 0.46 7.46 -1.34
CA ALA A 92 -0.87 6.85 -1.29
C ALA A 92 -1.39 6.72 0.15
N ARG A 93 -0.53 6.41 1.14
CA ARG A 93 -0.91 6.40 2.56
C ARG A 93 -1.33 7.78 3.05
N ALA A 94 -0.61 8.83 2.65
CA ALA A 94 -0.96 10.20 3.01
C ALA A 94 -2.31 10.62 2.41
N ALA A 95 -2.58 10.25 1.16
CA ALA A 95 -3.86 10.53 0.50
C ALA A 95 -5.04 9.82 1.20
N LEU A 96 -4.87 8.57 1.66
CA LEU A 96 -5.89 7.87 2.45
C LEU A 96 -6.11 8.50 3.83
N ALA A 97 -5.04 8.93 4.51
CA ALA A 97 -5.14 9.53 5.84
C ALA A 97 -5.83 10.91 5.83
N ALA A 98 -5.74 11.65 4.72
CA ALA A 98 -6.40 12.94 4.55
C ALA A 98 -7.92 12.84 4.34
N ARG A 99 -8.45 11.68 3.93
CA ARG A 99 -9.89 11.41 3.85
C ARG A 99 -10.41 11.11 5.27
N ARG A 100 -10.89 12.16 5.96
CA ARG A 100 -11.43 12.07 7.32
C ARG A 100 -12.67 11.15 7.37
N PRO A 101 -12.81 10.27 8.38
CA PRO A 101 -14.09 9.69 8.73
C PRO A 101 -15.05 10.81 9.14
N ILE A 102 -16.30 10.72 8.71
CA ILE A 102 -17.39 11.51 9.25
C ILE A 102 -17.63 10.93 10.66
N GLU A 103 -17.06 11.58 11.68
CA GLU A 103 -17.52 11.41 13.05
C GLU A 103 -18.83 12.19 13.14
N ASP A 104 -19.95 11.48 13.08
CA ASP A 104 -21.24 12.06 13.39
C ASP A 104 -21.25 12.39 14.89
N ASP A 105 -21.21 13.69 15.19
CA ASP A 105 -21.78 14.27 16.40
C ASP A 105 -23.27 13.89 16.42
N ILE A 106 -23.58 12.69 16.92
CA ILE A 106 -24.93 12.39 17.35
C ILE A 106 -25.12 13.18 18.65
N GLU A 107 -25.51 14.45 18.49
CA GLU A 107 -26.13 15.21 19.57
C GLU A 107 -27.36 14.38 20.01
N PRO A 108 -27.45 13.94 21.27
CA PRO A 108 -28.66 13.30 21.75
C PRO A 108 -29.78 14.35 21.66
N ASP A 109 -30.70 14.16 20.72
CA ASP A 109 -31.91 14.98 20.58
C ASP A 109 -32.79 14.77 21.81
N ASP A 110 -32.51 15.60 22.81
CA ASP A 110 -33.24 15.74 24.05
C ASP A 110 -34.54 16.48 23.75
N ARG A 111 -35.49 15.81 23.06
CA ARG A 111 -36.86 16.29 22.86
C ARG A 111 -37.81 15.22 22.29
N ASN A 112 -38.54 14.54 23.17
CA ASN A 112 -39.99 14.72 23.16
C ASN A 112 -40.59 14.35 24.52
N ASP A 113 -41.04 15.39 25.22
CA ASP A 113 -41.97 15.30 26.33
C ASP A 113 -43.26 14.56 25.92
N THR A 114 -43.73 13.81 26.92
CA THR A 114 -45.09 13.35 27.29
C THR A 114 -46.30 13.79 26.44
N PRO A 115 -47.37 12.97 26.38
CA PRO A 115 -48.30 12.84 27.53
C PRO A 115 -48.53 11.41 28.04
#